data_AF-A0A9P0LCS5-F1
#
_entry.id   AF-A0A9P0LCS5-F1
#
_cell.length_a   1.000
_cell.length_b   1.000
_cell.length_c   1.000
_cell.angle_alpha   90.00
_cell.angle_beta   90.00
_cell.angle_gamma   90.00
#
_symmetry.space_group_name_H-M   'P 1'
#
loop_
_entity.id
_entity.type
_entity.pdbx_description
1 polymer ?
#
loop_
_entity_poly.entity_id
_entity_poly.type
_entity_poly.pdbx_seq_one_letter_code
_entity_poly.pdbx_strand_id
1 'polypeptide(L)'
;MNVKSYVWLEHEYPKNSNAIASAVHETLIKFNFGAQIEEVHLFADGCGGQNKNSTMMAMIMYWLTTEAPKNIKKRDIIINRKQYEDIIGQHSKVLKLGAGWDVFDWKTKTDNVLKKPSQWYFKCNESKRFIFLKEKDYVTLRGEVFYKSDMGCAKTIVRKSKKIAQLKPSIQRIGSTLRGDKSSIDSLLKKHYGADWRDNTDLDFYKIIDTTIQKTLLWKLAT
;
A
#
# COMPACT_ATOMS: atom_id res chain seq x y z
N MET A 1 -9.10 -23.72 -4.23
CA MET A 1 -9.25 -22.35 -3.71
C MET A 1 -7.88 -21.70 -3.74
N ASN A 2 -7.73 -20.58 -4.43
CA ASN A 2 -6.42 -20.08 -4.88
C ASN A 2 -5.84 -19.02 -3.93
N VAL A 3 -6.53 -18.73 -2.83
CA VAL A 3 -6.15 -17.77 -1.80
C VAL A 3 -6.09 -18.53 -0.48
N LYS A 4 -4.94 -18.43 0.21
CA LYS A 4 -4.79 -18.82 1.62
C LYS A 4 -4.84 -17.57 2.49
N SER A 5 -5.44 -17.65 3.67
CA SER A 5 -5.48 -16.55 4.64
C SER A 5 -5.05 -17.06 5.99
N TYR A 6 -3.97 -16.49 6.52
CA TYR A 6 -3.45 -16.78 7.85
C TYR A 6 -3.93 -15.67 8.78
N VAL A 7 -4.55 -16.05 9.89
CA VAL A 7 -5.08 -15.12 10.89
C VAL A 7 -4.50 -15.48 12.25
N TRP A 8 -4.22 -14.46 13.05
CA TRP A 8 -3.82 -14.60 14.45
C TRP A 8 -4.15 -13.29 15.17
N LEU A 9 -4.27 -13.37 16.49
CA LEU A 9 -4.50 -12.24 17.38
C LEU A 9 -3.18 -11.81 18.01
N GLU A 10 -3.05 -10.52 18.30
CA GLU A 10 -1.80 -9.92 18.83
C GLU A 10 -1.34 -10.51 20.18
N HIS A 11 -2.24 -11.18 20.90
CA HIS A 11 -1.94 -11.87 22.17
C HIS A 11 -1.53 -13.34 21.99
N GLU A 12 -1.82 -13.95 20.84
CA GLU A 12 -1.36 -15.30 20.50
C GLU A 12 0.08 -15.21 19.98
N TYR A 13 0.31 -14.33 19.00
CA TYR A 13 1.62 -14.05 18.43
C TYR A 13 1.77 -12.56 18.05
N PRO A 14 2.90 -11.91 18.40
CA PRO A 14 3.17 -10.57 17.93
C PRO A 14 3.41 -10.57 16.41
N LYS A 15 2.87 -9.57 15.69
CA LYS A 15 3.09 -9.41 14.25
C LYS A 15 4.56 -9.06 13.97
N ASN A 16 5.34 -10.06 13.58
CA ASN A 16 6.78 -9.95 13.30
C ASN A 16 7.16 -10.65 11.98
N SER A 17 8.44 -10.59 11.60
CA SER A 17 8.94 -11.20 10.35
C SER A 17 8.91 -12.73 10.37
N ASN A 18 9.04 -13.37 11.54
CA ASN A 18 8.98 -14.82 11.65
C ASN A 18 7.58 -15.34 11.32
N ALA A 19 6.52 -14.77 11.90
CA ALA A 19 5.14 -15.15 11.60
C ALA A 19 4.80 -15.02 10.11
N ILE A 20 5.27 -13.95 9.45
CA ILE A 20 5.08 -13.73 8.02
C ILE A 20 5.88 -14.75 7.19
N ALA A 21 7.15 -15.01 7.53
CA ALA A 21 7.98 -15.99 6.84
C ALA A 21 7.43 -17.43 6.99
N SER A 22 6.96 -17.83 8.17
CA SER A 22 6.33 -19.13 8.41
C SER A 22 5.04 -19.32 7.61
N ALA A 23 4.21 -18.29 7.48
CA ALA A 23 2.98 -18.35 6.68
C ALA A 23 3.28 -18.52 5.17
N VAL A 24 4.31 -17.84 4.66
CA VAL A 24 4.77 -18.03 3.27
C VAL A 24 5.40 -19.40 3.08
N HIS A 25 6.23 -19.87 4.02
CA HIS A 25 6.83 -21.21 3.98
C HIS A 25 5.77 -22.31 3.93
N GLU A 26 4.77 -22.27 4.81
CA GLU A 26 3.63 -23.20 4.79
C GLU A 26 2.88 -23.16 3.45
N THR A 27 2.71 -21.94 2.90
CA THR A 27 2.09 -21.76 1.59
C THR A 27 2.85 -22.55 0.52
N LEU A 28 4.17 -22.36 0.46
CA LEU A 28 5.07 -22.96 -0.52
C LEU A 28 5.11 -24.49 -0.40
N ILE A 29 5.44 -25.04 0.77
CA ILE A 29 5.60 -26.51 0.93
C ILE A 29 4.30 -27.30 0.71
N LYS A 30 3.12 -26.66 0.88
CA LYS A 30 1.81 -27.27 0.62
C LYS A 30 1.21 -26.89 -0.75
N PHE A 31 1.93 -26.15 -1.59
CA PHE A 31 1.48 -25.84 -2.94
C PHE A 31 1.93 -26.93 -3.92
N ASN A 32 1.00 -27.42 -4.74
CA ASN A 32 1.33 -28.40 -5.77
C ASN A 32 1.86 -27.68 -7.03
N PHE A 33 3.18 -27.49 -7.09
CA PHE A 33 3.85 -27.02 -8.30
C PHE A 33 3.87 -28.15 -9.34
N GLY A 34 2.84 -28.21 -10.18
CA GLY A 34 2.82 -29.11 -11.34
C GLY A 34 4.05 -28.90 -12.23
N ALA A 35 4.44 -29.94 -12.98
CA ALA A 35 5.70 -29.97 -13.75
C ALA A 35 5.88 -28.79 -14.74
N GLN A 36 4.79 -28.13 -15.14
CA GLN A 36 4.77 -26.97 -16.02
C GLN A 36 5.09 -25.63 -15.33
N ILE A 37 5.14 -25.59 -13.99
CA ILE A 37 5.43 -24.38 -13.22
C ILE A 37 6.93 -24.34 -12.94
N GLU A 38 7.65 -23.38 -13.53
CA GLU A 38 9.10 -23.21 -13.32
C GLU A 38 9.46 -21.99 -12.47
N GLU A 39 8.48 -21.13 -12.18
CA GLU A 39 8.69 -19.80 -11.59
C GLU A 39 7.70 -19.50 -10.46
N VAL A 40 8.16 -18.72 -9.47
CA VAL A 40 7.36 -18.26 -8.32
C VAL A 40 7.69 -16.80 -8.05
N HIS A 41 6.69 -15.92 -8.15
CA HIS A 41 6.84 -14.50 -7.86
C HIS A 41 6.27 -14.18 -6.47
N LEU A 42 7.13 -13.64 -5.61
CA LEU A 42 6.74 -13.15 -4.28
C LEU A 42 6.70 -11.62 -4.31
N PHE A 43 5.53 -11.05 -4.03
CA PHE A 43 5.31 -9.60 -4.01
C PHE A 43 4.52 -9.20 -2.76
N ALA A 44 4.69 -7.96 -2.33
CA ALA A 44 3.94 -7.37 -1.23
C ALA A 44 3.89 -5.85 -1.38
N ASP A 45 2.69 -5.26 -1.36
CA ASP A 45 2.47 -3.82 -1.59
C ASP A 45 2.35 -3.02 -0.28
N GLY A 46 2.43 -3.71 0.87
CA GLY A 46 2.00 -3.15 2.16
C GLY A 46 3.03 -2.38 2.98
N CYS A 47 4.34 -2.68 2.85
CA CYS A 47 5.38 -2.02 3.66
C CYS A 47 6.79 -2.24 3.10
N GLY A 48 7.44 -1.17 2.62
CA GLY A 48 8.80 -1.25 2.04
C GLY A 48 9.90 -1.78 2.99
N GLY A 49 9.67 -1.72 4.31
CA GLY A 49 10.57 -2.28 5.33
C GLY A 49 10.34 -3.78 5.64
N GLN A 50 9.20 -4.35 5.26
CA GLN A 50 8.89 -5.77 5.53
C GLN A 50 9.39 -6.70 4.40
N ASN A 51 9.41 -6.19 3.16
CA ASN A 51 9.78 -6.97 1.97
C ASN A 51 11.29 -7.23 1.82
N LYS A 52 12.11 -6.55 2.63
CA LYS A 52 13.59 -6.65 2.61
C LYS A 52 14.14 -7.15 3.95
N ASN A 53 13.33 -7.94 4.67
CA ASN A 53 13.77 -8.55 5.92
C ASN A 53 14.62 -9.81 5.63
N SER A 54 15.78 -9.92 6.29
CA SER A 54 16.69 -11.06 6.16
C SER A 54 16.06 -12.40 6.54
N THR A 55 15.09 -12.43 7.47
CA THR A 55 14.29 -13.63 7.80
C THR A 55 13.59 -14.20 6.56
N MET A 56 12.96 -13.34 5.75
CA MET A 56 12.23 -13.76 4.54
C MET A 56 13.19 -14.29 3.48
N MET A 57 14.33 -13.60 3.29
CA MET A 57 15.37 -14.04 2.35
C MET A 57 15.97 -15.39 2.76
N ALA A 58 16.28 -15.56 4.04
CA ALA A 58 16.82 -16.82 4.58
C ALA A 58 15.83 -17.98 4.42
N MET A 59 14.54 -17.77 4.70
CA MET A 59 13.50 -18.78 4.48
C MET A 59 13.36 -19.16 3.01
N ILE A 60 13.32 -18.18 2.10
CA ILE A 60 13.23 -18.45 0.65
C ILE A 60 14.48 -19.19 0.16
N MET A 61 15.68 -18.80 0.61
CA MET A 61 16.93 -19.49 0.27
C MET A 61 16.95 -20.93 0.77
N TYR A 62 16.49 -21.17 2.01
CA TYR A 62 16.33 -22.52 2.54
C TYR A 62 15.38 -23.33 1.65
N TRP A 63 14.13 -22.87 1.48
CA TRP A 63 13.12 -23.58 0.68
C TRP A 63 13.62 -23.91 -0.74
N LEU A 64 14.22 -22.94 -1.44
CA LEU A 64 14.78 -23.14 -2.79
C LEU A 64 15.91 -24.19 -2.85
N THR A 65 16.64 -24.40 -1.76
CA THR A 65 17.79 -25.34 -1.72
C THR A 65 17.44 -26.71 -1.16
N THR A 66 16.39 -26.83 -0.33
CA THR A 66 16.07 -28.06 0.40
C THR A 66 14.73 -28.70 0.04
N GLU A 67 13.74 -27.91 -0.38
CA GLU A 67 12.32 -28.34 -0.44
C GLU A 67 11.64 -28.04 -1.78
N ALA A 68 12.14 -27.07 -2.55
CA ALA A 68 11.55 -26.67 -3.82
C ALA A 68 11.66 -27.80 -4.87
N PRO A 69 10.61 -28.05 -5.67
CA PRO A 69 10.67 -28.96 -6.80
C PRO A 69 11.75 -28.55 -7.81
N LYS A 70 12.48 -29.53 -8.38
CA LYS A 70 13.64 -29.30 -9.25
C LYS A 70 13.36 -28.48 -10.51
N ASN A 71 12.10 -28.40 -10.92
CA ASN A 71 11.62 -27.55 -12.02
C ASN A 71 11.56 -26.06 -11.67
N ILE A 72 11.59 -25.67 -10.39
CA ILE A 72 11.61 -24.26 -9.96
C ILE A 72 13.03 -23.69 -10.13
N LYS A 73 13.21 -22.80 -11.11
CA LYS A 73 14.55 -22.41 -11.62
C LYS A 73 15.05 -21.02 -11.21
N LYS A 74 14.19 -20.12 -10.68
CA LYS A 74 14.37 -18.67 -10.33
C LYS A 74 14.43 -17.72 -11.57
N ARG A 75 13.92 -16.47 -11.54
CA ARG A 75 13.65 -15.49 -10.45
C ARG A 75 12.53 -14.48 -10.84
N ASP A 76 12.07 -13.59 -9.95
CA ASP A 76 12.56 -12.18 -9.89
C ASP A 76 11.96 -11.32 -8.76
N ILE A 77 12.64 -10.23 -8.38
CA ILE A 77 12.00 -9.10 -7.66
C ILE A 77 11.29 -8.27 -8.71
N ILE A 78 10.00 -8.00 -8.55
CA ILE A 78 9.26 -7.15 -9.49
C ILE A 78 9.85 -5.72 -9.46
N ILE A 79 10.61 -5.35 -10.49
CA ILE A 79 11.24 -4.02 -10.62
C ILE A 79 10.33 -3.07 -11.43
N ASN A 80 9.65 -3.62 -12.46
CA ASN A 80 8.81 -2.83 -13.36
C ASN A 80 7.34 -2.87 -12.94
N ARG A 81 6.71 -1.68 -12.87
CA ARG A 81 5.27 -1.53 -12.67
C ARG A 81 4.42 -2.36 -13.64
N LYS A 82 4.86 -2.56 -14.89
CA LYS A 82 4.13 -3.37 -15.86
C LYS A 82 4.03 -4.83 -15.44
N GLN A 83 5.13 -5.44 -14.98
CA GLN A 83 5.12 -6.83 -14.46
C GLN A 83 4.14 -6.97 -13.27
N TYR A 84 4.10 -5.97 -12.39
CA TYR A 84 3.14 -5.93 -11.27
C TYR A 84 1.68 -5.86 -11.76
N GLU A 85 1.39 -4.98 -12.71
CA GLU A 85 0.06 -4.84 -13.31
C GLU A 85 -0.36 -6.11 -14.08
N ASP A 86 0.55 -6.74 -14.82
CA ASP A 86 0.28 -7.95 -15.60
C ASP A 86 -0.01 -9.16 -14.69
N ILE A 87 0.77 -9.38 -13.62
CA ILE A 87 0.54 -10.46 -12.64
C ILE A 87 -0.80 -10.28 -11.90
N ILE A 88 -1.10 -9.05 -11.45
CA ILE A 88 -2.39 -8.77 -10.80
C ILE A 88 -3.55 -8.88 -11.80
N GLY A 89 -3.32 -8.54 -13.06
CA GLY A 89 -4.27 -8.67 -14.18
C GLY A 89 -4.69 -10.11 -14.49
N GLN A 90 -3.81 -11.09 -14.28
CA GLN A 90 -4.14 -12.52 -14.44
C GLN A 90 -5.15 -13.04 -13.42
N HIS A 91 -5.30 -12.36 -12.28
CA HIS A 91 -6.14 -12.80 -11.16
C HIS A 91 -7.23 -11.80 -10.75
N SER A 92 -7.21 -10.58 -11.30
CA SER A 92 -8.15 -9.51 -10.94
C SER A 92 -8.20 -8.41 -11.99
N LYS A 93 -9.21 -7.54 -11.93
CA LYS A 93 -9.32 -6.37 -12.80
C LYS A 93 -8.46 -5.21 -12.29
N VAL A 94 -7.37 -4.91 -12.98
CA VAL A 94 -6.52 -3.74 -12.66
C VAL A 94 -7.24 -2.45 -13.03
N LEU A 95 -7.55 -1.62 -12.02
CA LEU A 95 -8.07 -0.27 -12.18
C LEU A 95 -6.97 0.74 -11.83
N LYS A 96 -6.38 1.38 -12.85
CA LYS A 96 -5.32 2.38 -12.62
C LYS A 96 -5.93 3.65 -12.04
N LEU A 97 -5.32 4.20 -10.98
CA LEU A 97 -5.81 5.40 -10.29
C LEU A 97 -5.95 6.57 -11.27
N GLY A 98 -7.16 7.12 -11.40
CA GLY A 98 -7.45 8.22 -12.32
C GLY A 98 -7.60 7.83 -13.80
N ALA A 99 -7.49 6.55 -14.16
CA ALA A 99 -7.77 6.09 -15.52
C ALA A 99 -9.16 5.43 -15.55
N GLY A 100 -10.13 6.13 -16.15
CA GLY A 100 -11.52 5.66 -16.26
C GLY A 100 -12.36 5.83 -14.98
N TRP A 101 -11.85 6.52 -13.96
CA TRP A 101 -12.62 6.93 -12.77
C TRP A 101 -12.01 8.17 -12.11
N ASP A 102 -12.87 9.01 -11.52
CA ASP A 102 -12.46 10.27 -10.90
C ASP A 102 -11.82 10.07 -9.51
N VAL A 103 -10.65 10.70 -9.32
CA VAL A 103 -10.05 10.89 -8.00
C VAL A 103 -10.64 12.16 -7.39
N PHE A 104 -11.06 12.12 -6.13
CA PHE A 104 -11.68 13.27 -5.46
C PHE A 104 -10.81 13.77 -4.30
N ASP A 105 -10.67 15.09 -4.15
CA ASP A 105 -9.98 15.70 -2.99
C ASP A 105 -10.87 15.65 -1.75
N TRP A 106 -10.92 14.46 -1.13
CA TRP A 106 -11.56 14.26 0.16
C TRP A 106 -10.82 14.96 1.30
N LYS A 107 -9.51 15.18 1.19
CA LYS A 107 -8.67 15.66 2.29
C LYS A 107 -8.98 17.11 2.64
N THR A 108 -8.78 18.04 1.70
CA THR A 108 -9.01 19.48 1.91
C THR A 108 -10.48 19.75 2.29
N LYS A 109 -11.39 18.96 1.74
CA LYS A 109 -12.83 19.11 1.97
C LYS A 109 -13.25 18.58 3.35
N THR A 110 -12.66 17.47 3.79
CA THR A 110 -12.86 16.91 5.14
C THR A 110 -12.42 17.90 6.21
N ASP A 111 -11.25 18.52 6.06
CA ASP A 111 -10.73 19.50 7.03
C ASP A 111 -11.68 20.69 7.26
N ASN A 112 -12.50 21.05 6.26
CA ASN A 112 -13.48 22.15 6.33
C ASN A 112 -14.82 21.76 6.98
N VAL A 113 -15.15 20.47 7.06
CA VAL A 113 -16.46 19.96 7.52
C VAL A 113 -16.34 19.19 8.84
N LEU A 114 -15.32 18.36 9.00
CA LEU A 114 -15.08 17.56 10.20
C LEU A 114 -14.12 18.26 11.18
N LYS A 115 -14.27 17.93 12.46
CA LYS A 115 -13.29 18.22 13.51
C LYS A 115 -12.01 17.45 13.22
N LYS A 116 -10.83 17.99 13.58
CA LYS A 116 -9.57 17.23 13.49
C LYS A 116 -9.63 16.01 14.43
N PRO A 117 -8.96 14.87 14.13
CA PRO A 117 -8.98 13.69 14.99
C PRO A 117 -8.60 13.94 16.46
N SER A 118 -7.72 14.90 16.73
CA SER A 118 -7.36 15.32 18.10
C SER A 118 -8.47 16.06 18.86
N GLN A 119 -9.54 16.46 18.18
CA GLN A 119 -10.72 17.12 18.73
C GLN A 119 -11.94 16.18 18.78
N TRP A 120 -11.74 14.89 18.49
CA TRP A 120 -12.77 13.87 18.66
C TRP A 120 -12.87 13.50 20.13
N TYR A 121 -14.04 13.06 20.55
CA TYR A 121 -14.31 12.70 21.95
C TYR A 121 -13.80 11.28 22.31
N PHE A 122 -13.19 10.61 21.35
CA PHE A 122 -12.48 9.34 21.48
C PHE A 122 -11.19 9.43 20.66
N LYS A 123 -10.18 8.61 20.99
CA LYS A 123 -8.88 8.65 20.31
C LYS A 123 -8.91 7.79 19.05
N CYS A 124 -8.89 8.43 17.88
CA CYS A 124 -8.94 7.75 16.58
C CYS A 124 -7.84 6.68 16.41
N ASN A 125 -6.59 6.98 16.82
CA ASN A 125 -5.45 6.06 16.62
C ASN A 125 -5.47 4.84 17.55
N GLU A 126 -6.15 4.92 18.70
CA GLU A 126 -6.29 3.81 19.66
C GLU A 126 -7.55 2.97 19.37
N SER A 127 -8.40 3.40 18.43
CA SER A 127 -9.66 2.72 18.11
C SER A 127 -9.44 1.55 17.15
N LYS A 128 -9.73 0.32 17.59
CA LYS A 128 -9.74 -0.90 16.76
C LYS A 128 -11.06 -1.11 16.01
N ARG A 129 -12.16 -0.51 16.50
CA ARG A 129 -13.51 -0.60 15.90
C ARG A 129 -14.12 0.79 15.75
N PHE A 130 -14.76 1.04 14.62
CA PHE A 130 -15.54 2.26 14.34
C PHE A 130 -16.97 1.87 14.01
N ILE A 131 -17.94 2.60 14.55
CA ILE A 131 -19.36 2.32 14.42
C ILE A 131 -20.06 3.61 14.00
N PHE A 132 -20.64 3.55 12.80
CA PHE A 132 -21.39 4.65 12.21
C PHE A 132 -22.88 4.39 12.45
N LEU A 133 -23.55 5.26 13.20
CA LEU A 133 -25.00 5.22 13.37
C LEU A 133 -25.60 6.29 12.47
N LYS A 134 -26.37 5.85 11.47
CA LYS A 134 -27.09 6.73 10.54
C LYS A 134 -28.47 7.03 11.11
N GLU A 135 -28.68 8.29 11.43
CA GLU A 135 -30.01 8.86 11.68
C GLU A 135 -30.58 9.43 10.37
N LYS A 136 -31.83 9.90 10.39
CA LYS A 136 -32.53 10.41 9.20
C LYS A 136 -31.72 11.42 8.39
N ASP A 137 -31.16 12.44 9.06
CA ASP A 137 -30.51 13.59 8.43
C ASP A 137 -29.02 13.77 8.81
N TYR A 138 -28.47 12.88 9.65
CA TYR A 138 -27.08 12.96 10.12
C TYR A 138 -26.48 11.58 10.46
N VAL A 139 -25.17 11.54 10.61
CA VAL A 139 -24.42 10.35 11.04
C VAL A 139 -23.63 10.67 12.30
N THR A 140 -23.67 9.78 13.29
CA THR A 140 -22.78 9.81 14.45
C THR A 140 -21.72 8.70 14.32
N LEU A 141 -20.55 8.92 14.93
CA LEU A 141 -19.42 8.01 14.87
C LEU A 141 -18.93 7.71 16.27
N ARG A 142 -18.92 6.43 16.64
CA ARG A 142 -18.29 5.89 17.84
C ARG A 142 -17.00 5.17 17.48
N GLY A 143 -15.93 5.35 18.26
CA GLY A 143 -14.69 4.58 18.17
C GLY A 143 -14.41 3.85 19.47
N GLU A 144 -13.86 2.64 19.36
CA GLU A 144 -13.66 1.70 20.48
C GLU A 144 -12.28 1.05 20.42
N VAL A 145 -11.62 0.92 21.57
CA VAL A 145 -10.27 0.34 21.70
C VAL A 145 -10.29 -1.20 21.54
N PHE A 146 -11.45 -1.84 21.72
CA PHE A 146 -11.61 -3.29 21.61
C PHE A 146 -12.66 -3.65 20.56
N TYR A 147 -12.51 -4.82 19.93
CA TYR A 147 -13.48 -5.32 18.93
C TYR A 147 -14.83 -5.74 19.51
N LYS A 148 -14.86 -6.09 20.81
CA LYS A 148 -16.05 -6.54 21.55
C LYS A 148 -16.27 -5.69 22.80
N SER A 149 -16.66 -4.44 22.59
CA SER A 149 -17.15 -3.55 23.64
C SER A 149 -18.30 -2.73 23.07
N ASP A 150 -19.39 -2.51 23.80
CA ASP A 150 -20.46 -1.60 23.37
C ASP A 150 -20.69 -0.48 24.40
N MET A 151 -19.64 -0.13 25.16
CA MET A 151 -19.71 0.79 26.31
C MET A 151 -19.63 2.28 25.95
N GLY A 152 -19.40 2.63 24.67
CA GLY A 152 -19.30 4.02 24.25
C GLY A 152 -20.62 4.62 23.76
N CYS A 153 -20.72 5.95 23.83
CA CYS A 153 -21.79 6.72 23.18
C CYS A 153 -21.34 7.19 21.79
N ALA A 154 -22.23 7.22 20.79
CA ALA A 154 -21.96 7.77 19.47
C ALA A 154 -22.25 9.29 19.43
N LYS A 155 -21.35 10.11 18.88
CA LYS A 155 -21.55 11.56 18.74
C LYS A 155 -21.11 12.07 17.38
N THR A 156 -21.49 13.30 17.03
CA THR A 156 -21.07 13.91 15.77
C THR A 156 -19.64 14.45 15.82
N ILE A 157 -18.84 14.05 14.83
CA ILE A 157 -17.51 14.62 14.55
C ILE A 157 -17.55 15.77 13.54
N VAL A 158 -18.73 16.17 13.06
CA VAL A 158 -18.91 17.36 12.20
C VAL A 158 -18.69 18.62 13.03
N ARG A 159 -18.11 19.67 12.43
CA ARG A 159 -17.92 20.98 13.07
C ARG A 159 -19.26 21.64 13.37
N LYS A 160 -19.31 22.51 14.41
CA LYS A 160 -20.49 23.33 14.70
C LYS A 160 -20.89 24.13 13.45
N SER A 161 -22.19 24.21 13.17
CA SER A 161 -22.76 24.89 12.00
C SER A 161 -22.37 24.33 10.62
N LYS A 162 -21.82 23.11 10.56
CA LYS A 162 -21.61 22.37 9.29
C LYS A 162 -22.55 21.16 9.20
N LYS A 163 -22.82 20.70 7.98
CA LYS A 163 -23.57 19.47 7.67
C LYS A 163 -22.71 18.54 6.81
N ILE A 164 -22.79 17.23 7.00
CA ILE A 164 -21.97 16.27 6.24
C ILE A 164 -22.21 16.36 4.72
N ALA A 165 -23.44 16.69 4.29
CA ALA A 165 -23.81 16.93 2.90
C ALA A 165 -23.07 18.13 2.23
N GLN A 166 -22.35 18.95 3.00
CA GLN A 166 -21.51 20.03 2.47
C GLN A 166 -20.12 19.54 2.00
N LEU A 167 -19.77 18.28 2.27
CA LEU A 167 -18.43 17.73 1.98
C LEU A 167 -18.07 17.72 0.49
N LYS A 168 -19.08 17.62 -0.40
CA LYS A 168 -19.04 17.71 -1.88
C LYS A 168 -17.62 17.91 -2.46
N PRO A 169 -16.83 16.82 -2.61
CA PRO A 169 -15.45 16.96 -3.02
C PRO A 169 -15.34 17.28 -4.51
N SER A 170 -14.27 17.98 -4.87
CA SER A 170 -13.93 18.31 -6.24
C SER A 170 -13.01 17.24 -6.83
N ILE A 171 -13.12 17.00 -8.13
CA ILE A 171 -12.19 16.11 -8.86
C ILE A 171 -10.76 16.66 -8.72
N GLN A 172 -9.86 15.82 -8.24
CA GLN A 172 -8.44 16.07 -8.13
C GLN A 172 -7.78 15.69 -9.46
N ARG A 173 -7.23 16.68 -10.16
CA ARG A 173 -6.48 16.44 -11.40
C ARG A 173 -5.23 15.62 -11.11
N ILE A 174 -4.98 14.62 -11.94
CA ILE A 174 -3.74 13.82 -11.96
C ILE A 174 -2.61 14.75 -12.41
N GLY A 175 -1.46 14.67 -11.73
CA GLY A 175 -0.33 15.58 -11.95
C GLY A 175 0.06 16.37 -10.70
N SER A 176 0.20 15.69 -9.56
CA SER A 176 0.77 16.31 -8.36
C SER A 176 2.27 16.56 -8.55
N THR A 177 2.74 17.73 -8.12
CA THR A 177 4.16 17.97 -7.82
C THR A 177 4.72 16.82 -6.97
N LEU A 178 5.71 16.09 -7.49
CA LEU A 178 6.50 15.20 -6.64
C LEU A 178 7.28 16.06 -5.65
N ARG A 179 6.96 15.92 -4.35
CA ARG A 179 7.77 16.51 -3.27
C ARG A 179 8.90 15.53 -2.93
N GLY A 180 10.08 15.81 -3.45
CA GLY A 180 11.31 15.08 -3.12
C GLY A 180 12.52 15.84 -3.65
N ASP A 181 13.66 15.69 -2.98
CA ASP A 181 14.92 16.23 -3.49
C ASP A 181 15.48 15.30 -4.58
N LYS A 182 15.78 15.88 -5.73
CA LYS A 182 16.27 15.19 -6.94
C LYS A 182 17.61 14.50 -6.69
N SER A 183 18.42 15.05 -5.77
CA SER A 183 19.70 14.49 -5.32
C SER A 183 19.60 13.02 -4.89
N SER A 184 18.47 12.62 -4.30
CA SER A 184 18.27 11.29 -3.75
C SER A 184 18.08 10.20 -4.82
N ILE A 185 17.39 10.49 -5.92
CA ILE A 185 17.02 9.47 -6.93
C ILE A 185 18.19 9.18 -7.87
N ASP A 186 18.84 10.22 -8.43
CA ASP A 186 19.98 10.02 -9.33
C ASP A 186 21.17 9.37 -8.62
N SER A 187 21.44 9.75 -7.36
CA SER A 187 22.48 9.13 -6.53
C SER A 187 22.17 7.67 -6.20
N LEU A 188 20.90 7.35 -5.90
CA LEU A 188 20.47 5.97 -5.62
C LEU A 188 20.59 5.09 -6.87
N LEU A 189 20.15 5.57 -8.03
CA LEU A 189 20.21 4.81 -9.28
C LEU A 189 21.65 4.64 -9.76
N LYS A 190 22.49 5.68 -9.67
CA LYS A 190 23.94 5.57 -9.92
C LYS A 190 24.62 4.54 -9.01
N LYS A 191 24.26 4.52 -7.72
CA LYS A 191 24.81 3.57 -6.74
C LYS A 191 24.43 2.11 -7.03
N HIS A 192 23.22 1.86 -7.56
CA HIS A 192 22.72 0.50 -7.76
C HIS A 192 22.87 -0.04 -9.19
N TYR A 193 22.95 0.84 -10.20
CA TYR A 193 22.95 0.47 -11.62
C TYR A 193 24.09 1.12 -12.43
N GLY A 194 25.03 1.82 -11.78
CA GLY A 194 26.17 2.46 -12.43
C GLY A 194 25.87 3.86 -12.98
N ALA A 195 26.91 4.54 -13.47
CA ALA A 195 26.79 5.90 -14.01
C ALA A 195 25.77 5.97 -15.18
N ASP A 196 25.76 4.93 -15.99
CA ASP A 196 25.04 4.80 -17.26
C ASP A 196 23.62 4.22 -17.08
N TRP A 197 23.05 4.28 -15.86
CA TRP A 197 21.70 3.80 -15.56
C TRP A 197 20.62 4.42 -16.48
N ARG A 198 20.91 5.59 -17.07
CA ARG A 198 20.03 6.27 -18.04
C ARG A 198 19.87 5.52 -19.35
N ASP A 199 20.77 4.62 -19.70
CA ASP A 199 20.69 3.82 -20.93
C ASP A 199 19.90 2.53 -20.71
N ASN A 200 19.72 2.10 -19.46
CA ASN A 200 18.87 0.98 -19.11
C ASN A 200 17.38 1.32 -19.32
N THR A 201 16.71 0.63 -20.23
CA THR A 201 15.29 0.78 -20.56
C THR A 201 14.35 0.34 -19.43
N ASP A 202 14.77 -0.61 -18.59
CA ASP A 202 13.97 -1.08 -17.44
C ASP A 202 13.79 0.02 -16.38
N LEU A 203 14.63 1.07 -16.43
CA LEU A 203 14.59 2.22 -15.54
C LEU A 203 13.86 3.43 -16.13
N ASP A 204 13.20 3.31 -17.31
CA ASP A 204 12.45 4.39 -17.97
C ASP A 204 11.41 5.08 -17.06
N PHE A 205 10.79 4.32 -16.15
CA PHE A 205 9.87 4.86 -15.14
C PHE A 205 10.54 5.97 -14.29
N TYR A 206 11.80 5.78 -13.90
CA TYR A 206 12.55 6.77 -13.14
C TYR A 206 12.95 7.98 -13.99
N LYS A 207 13.14 7.82 -15.32
CA LYS A 207 13.39 8.93 -16.26
C LYS A 207 12.17 9.84 -16.39
N ILE A 208 10.96 9.27 -16.38
CA ILE A 208 9.69 10.01 -16.37
C ILE A 208 9.53 10.79 -15.04
N ILE A 209 9.88 10.19 -13.91
CA ILE A 209 9.93 10.85 -12.59
C ILE A 209 10.91 12.03 -12.62
N ASP A 210 12.13 11.82 -13.12
CA ASP A 210 13.19 12.83 -13.23
C ASP A 210 12.74 14.07 -14.02
N THR A 211 12.09 13.82 -15.16
CA THR A 211 11.52 14.85 -16.07
C THR A 211 10.35 15.59 -15.41
N THR A 212 9.50 14.89 -14.65
CA THR A 212 8.35 15.47 -13.96
C THR A 212 8.79 16.38 -12.80
N ILE A 213 9.85 16.00 -12.07
CA ILE A 213 10.47 16.82 -11.04
C ILE A 213 11.06 18.10 -11.66
N GLN A 214 11.79 17.99 -12.78
CA GLN A 214 12.35 19.16 -13.49
C GLN A 214 11.29 20.18 -13.91
N LYS A 215 10.23 19.75 -14.59
CA LYS A 215 9.13 20.64 -15.02
C LYS A 215 8.50 21.38 -13.85
N THR A 216 8.44 20.76 -12.66
CA THR A 216 7.83 21.37 -11.49
C THR A 216 8.77 22.30 -10.71
N LEU A 217 10.09 22.09 -10.79
CA LEU A 217 11.08 23.04 -10.28
C LEU A 217 11.14 24.30 -11.13
N LEU A 218 11.14 24.15 -12.46
CA LEU A 218 11.15 25.29 -13.40
C LEU A 218 9.91 26.17 -13.24
N TRP A 219 8.72 25.58 -13.05
CA TRP A 219 7.50 26.35 -12.82
C TRP A 219 7.58 27.22 -11.56
N LYS A 220 8.18 26.72 -10.47
CA LYS A 220 8.36 27.46 -9.21
C LYS A 220 9.43 28.56 -9.25
N LEU A 221 10.27 28.59 -10.28
CA LEU A 221 11.26 29.64 -10.51
C LEU A 221 10.72 30.74 -11.44
N ALA A 222 9.53 30.54 -12.01
CA ALA A 222 8.87 31.44 -12.96
C ALA A 222 7.58 32.08 -12.38
N THR A 223 7.38 31.98 -11.06
CA THR A 223 6.24 32.51 -10.29
C THR A 223 6.71 33.13 -8.99
#